data_AF-A0A3S9MS80-F1
#
_entry.id   AF-A0A3S9MS80-F1
#
_cell.length_a   1.000
_cell.length_b   1.000
_cell.length_c   1.000
_cell.angle_alpha   90.00
_cell.angle_beta   90.00
_cell.angle_gamma   90.00
#
_symmetry.space_group_name_H-M   'P 1'
#
loop_
_entity.id
_entity.type
_entity.pdbx_description
1 polymer ?
#
loop_
_entity_poly.entity_id
_entity_poly.type
_entity_poly.pdbx_seq_one_letter_code
_entity_poly.pdbx_strand_id
1 'polypeptide(L)' 'METAVRVVNAIGTIGGLVGLGWAAWGIWDLAIGIRREDDIKKDRGITSVLLGAVLGVALKAIFSAVAAGIQSFNF' A
#
# COMPACT_ATOMS: atom_id res chain seq x y z
N MET A 1 -22.54 -10.84 9.22
CA MET A 1 -22.55 -10.11 7.93
C MET A 1 -21.84 -8.78 8.05
N GLU A 2 -22.35 -7.83 8.83
CA GLU A 2 -21.67 -6.54 9.07
C GLU A 2 -20.25 -6.70 9.64
N THR A 3 -20.07 -7.64 10.58
CA THR A 3 -18.75 -7.98 11.13
C THR A 3 -17.76 -8.46 10.06
N ALA A 4 -18.21 -9.25 9.08
CA ALA A 4 -17.36 -9.75 8.00
C ALA A 4 -16.91 -8.62 7.07
N VAL A 5 -17.83 -7.73 6.70
CA VAL A 5 -17.52 -6.53 5.89
C VAL A 5 -16.53 -5.62 6.62
N ARG A 6 -16.72 -5.41 7.94
CA ARG A 6 -15.77 -4.63 8.75
C ARG A 6 -14.39 -5.27 8.79
N VAL A 7 -14.29 -6.59 8.94
CA VAL A 7 -13.00 -7.31 8.93
C VAL A 7 -12.30 -7.15 7.58
N VAL A 8 -13.01 -7.32 6.47
CA VAL A 8 -12.44 -7.17 5.11
C VAL A 8 -11.94 -5.73 4.87
N ASN A 9 -12.72 -4.72 5.27
CA ASN A 9 -12.28 -3.32 5.17
C ASN A 9 -11.09 -3.01 6.10
N ALA A 10 -11.03 -3.60 7.29
CA ALA A 10 -9.90 -3.46 8.19
C ALA A 10 -8.63 -4.07 7.58
N ILE A 11 -8.71 -5.26 6.97
CA ILE A 11 -7.58 -5.89 6.28
C ILE A 11 -7.11 -5.03 5.10
N GLY A 12 -8.03 -4.50 4.29
CA GLY A 12 -7.68 -3.58 3.20
C GLY A 12 -7.01 -2.31 3.69
N THR A 13 -7.43 -1.79 4.83
CA THR A 13 -6.82 -0.61 5.46
C THR A 13 -5.41 -0.91 5.97
N ILE A 14 -5.22 -2.06 6.64
CA ILE A 14 -3.89 -2.52 7.10
C ILE A 14 -2.96 -2.75 5.91
N GLY A 15 -3.43 -3.44 4.85
CA GLY A 15 -2.66 -3.65 3.62
C GLY A 15 -2.26 -2.32 2.96
N GLY A 16 -3.16 -1.33 2.96
CA GLY A 16 -2.85 0.03 2.52
C GLY A 16 -1.78 0.72 3.37
N LEU A 17 -1.86 0.60 4.69
CA LEU A 17 -0.86 1.14 5.61
C LEU A 17 0.51 0.47 5.45
N VAL A 18 0.55 -0.85 5.23
CA VAL A 18 1.79 -1.60 4.98
C VAL A 18 2.43 -1.12 3.68
N GLY A 19 1.65 -0.93 2.61
CA GLY A 19 2.16 -0.37 1.36
C GLY A 19 2.70 1.05 1.50
N LEU A 20 2.01 1.91 2.28
CA LEU A 20 2.51 3.25 2.60
C LEU A 20 3.79 3.22 3.44
N GLY A 21 3.90 2.30 4.41
CA GLY A 21 5.12 2.10 5.20
C GLY A 21 6.30 1.65 4.32
N TRP A 22 6.04 0.76 3.36
CA TRP A 22 7.03 0.35 2.36
C TRP A 22 7.46 1.50 1.45
N ALA A 23 6.51 2.33 1.02
CA ALA A 23 6.81 3.52 0.24
C ALA A 23 7.66 4.51 1.04
N ALA A 24 7.35 4.72 2.32
CA ALA A 24 8.13 5.58 3.21
C ALA A 24 9.58 5.08 3.39
N TRP A 25 9.79 3.77 3.45
CA TRP A 25 11.14 3.19 3.44
C TRP A 25 11.90 3.49 2.14
N GLY A 26 11.22 3.42 1.00
CA GLY A 26 11.78 3.83 -0.29
C GLY A 26 12.17 5.31 -0.34
N ILE A 27 11.37 6.21 0.27
CA ILE A 27 11.66 7.65 0.36
C ILE A 27 12.94 7.88 1.17
N TRP A 28 13.13 7.11 2.24
CA TRP A 28 14.34 7.19 3.07
C TRP A 28 15.61 6.77 2.30
N ASP A 29 15.56 5.65 1.58
CA ASP A 29 16.67 5.21 0.73
C ASP A 29 16.97 6.21 -0.39
N LEU A 30 15.93 6.79 -1.00
CA LEU A 30 16.07 7.84 -2.01
C LEU A 30 16.74 9.10 -1.44
N ALA A 31 16.32 9.56 -0.27
CA ALA A 31 16.89 10.74 0.39
C ALA A 31 18.37 10.53 0.75
N ILE A 32 18.74 9.34 1.23
CA ILE A 32 20.14 8.99 1.49
C ILE A 32 20.93 8.92 0.18
N GLY A 33 20.36 8.31 -0.87
CA GLY A 33 20.98 8.22 -2.20
C GLY A 33 21.30 9.60 -2.78
N ILE A 34 20.35 10.53 -2.71
CA ILE A 34 20.54 11.94 -3.14
C ILE A 34 21.66 12.60 -2.32
N ARG A 35 21.65 12.44 -0.99
CA ARG A 35 22.64 13.08 -0.12
C ARG A 35 24.06 12.54 -0.31
N ARG A 36 24.20 11.29 -0.75
CA ARG A 36 25.50 10.62 -0.92
C ARG A 36 25.95 10.50 -2.38
N GLU A 37 25.19 11.08 -3.32
CA GLU A 37 25.38 10.89 -4.77
C GLU A 37 25.50 9.40 -5.15
N ASP A 38 24.77 8.55 -4.44
CA ASP A 38 24.74 7.10 -4.63
C ASP A 38 23.56 6.73 -5.53
N ASP A 39 23.83 6.61 -6.82
CA ASP A 39 22.82 6.34 -7.84
C ASP A 39 22.11 4.99 -7.64
N ILE A 40 22.79 3.98 -7.08
CA ILE A 40 22.19 2.68 -6.78
C ILE A 40 21.09 2.82 -5.72
N LYS A 41 21.34 3.65 -4.70
CA LYS A 41 20.33 3.94 -3.66
C LYS A 41 19.19 4.81 -4.17
N LYS A 42 19.46 5.75 -5.07
CA LYS A 42 18.43 6.55 -5.73
C LYS A 42 17.46 5.67 -6.51
N ASP A 43 17.98 4.81 -7.39
CA ASP A 43 17.13 3.94 -8.22
C ASP A 43 16.33 2.95 -7.37
N ARG A 44 16.98 2.31 -6.39
CA ARG A 44 16.29 1.42 -5.45
C ARG A 44 15.21 2.15 -4.65
N GLY A 45 15.50 3.37 -4.20
CA GLY A 45 14.55 4.23 -3.48
C GLY A 45 13.33 4.52 -4.34
N ILE A 46 13.52 5.03 -5.56
CA ILE A 46 12.43 5.33 -6.51
C ILE A 46 11.58 4.10 -6.79
N THR A 47 12.20 2.96 -7.11
CA THR A 47 11.48 1.71 -7.37
C THR A 47 10.69 1.25 -6.13
N SER A 48 11.27 1.36 -4.93
CA SER A 48 10.59 0.98 -3.68
C SER A 48 9.41 1.90 -3.36
N VAL A 49 9.53 3.21 -3.60
CA VAL A 49 8.43 4.17 -3.45
C VAL A 49 7.28 3.82 -4.38
N LEU A 50 7.58 3.61 -5.66
CA LEU A 50 6.56 3.25 -6.66
C LEU A 50 5.87 1.93 -6.32
N LEU A 51 6.64 0.89 -5.99
CA LEU A 51 6.08 -0.41 -5.63
C LEU A 51 5.24 -0.32 -4.35
N GLY A 52 5.73 0.36 -3.32
CA GLY A 52 4.99 0.54 -2.06
C GLY A 52 3.69 1.32 -2.25
N ALA A 53 3.72 2.41 -3.04
CA ALA A 53 2.55 3.22 -3.33
C ALA A 53 1.52 2.43 -4.16
N VAL A 54 1.96 1.73 -5.20
CA VAL A 54 1.09 0.90 -6.05
C VAL A 54 0.49 -0.26 -5.24
N LEU A 55 1.29 -0.98 -4.46
CA LEU A 55 0.81 -2.07 -3.60
C LEU A 55 -0.20 -1.57 -2.57
N GLY A 56 0.09 -0.47 -1.88
CA GLY A 56 -0.79 0.09 -0.86
C GLY A 56 -2.14 0.53 -1.42
N VAL A 57 -2.14 1.22 -2.56
CA VAL A 57 -3.38 1.64 -3.23
C VAL A 57 -4.14 0.45 -3.79
N ALA A 58 -3.47 -0.48 -4.45
CA ALA A 58 -4.09 -1.66 -5.05
C ALA A 58 -4.71 -2.58 -3.99
N LEU A 59 -4.00 -2.87 -2.89
CA LEU A 59 -4.52 -3.67 -1.78
C LEU A 59 -5.77 -3.02 -1.18
N LYS A 60 -5.72 -1.72 -0.89
CA LYS A 60 -6.89 -1.02 -0.34
C LYS A 60 -8.07 -1.07 -1.30
N ALA A 61 -7.84 -0.83 -2.60
CA ALA A 61 -8.89 -0.86 -3.61
C ALA A 61 -9.54 -2.25 -3.77
N ILE A 62 -8.74 -3.31 -3.83
CA ILE A 62 -9.23 -4.69 -3.97
C ILE A 62 -10.09 -5.08 -2.77
N PHE A 63 -9.59 -4.88 -1.56
CA PHE A 63 -10.32 -5.27 -0.35
C PHE A 63 -11.59 -4.42 -0.13
N SER A 64 -11.56 -3.13 -0.49
CA SER A 64 -12.77 -2.30 -0.49
C SER A 64 -13.81 -2.76 -1.53
N ALA A 65 -13.36 -3.17 -2.73
CA ALA A 65 -14.24 -3.73 -3.75
C ALA A 65 -14.84 -5.07 -3.30
N VAL A 66 -14.07 -5.92 -2.62
CA VAL A 66 -14.56 -7.17 -2.02
C VAL A 66 -15.60 -6.91 -0.94
N ALA A 67 -15.37 -5.92 -0.07
CA ALA A 67 -16.33 -5.52 0.96
C ALA A 67 -17.67 -5.04 0.34
N ALA A 68 -17.60 -4.25 -0.74
CA ALA A 68 -18.77 -3.80 -1.48
C ALA A 68 -19.51 -4.95 -2.18
N GLY A 69 -18.76 -5.90 -2.76
CA GLY A 69 -19.32 -7.11 -3.37
C GLY A 69 -20.09 -7.95 -2.35
N ILE A 70 -19.53 -8.17 -1.15
CA ILE A 70 -20.20 -8.89 -0.06
C ILE A 70 -21.51 -8.19 0.37
N GLN A 71 -21.54 -6.85 0.37
CA GLN A 71 -22.77 -6.10 0.65
C GLN A 71 -23.80 -6.24 -0.48
N SER A 72 -23.38 -6.31 -1.74
CA SER A 72 -24.28 -6.43 -2.90
C SER A 72 -25.04 -7.76 -3.00
N PHE A 73 -24.54 -8.83 -2.37
CA PHE A 73 -25.22 -10.12 -2.31
C PHE A 73 -26.33 -10.21 -1.25
N ASN A 74 -26.57 -9.12 -0.51
CA ASN A 74 -27.50 -9.09 0.60
C ASN A 74 -28.74 -8.25 0.24
N PHE A 75 -29.72 -8.88 -0.42
CA PHE A 75 -31.11 -8.43 -0.43
C PHE A 75 -31.76 -8.70 0.94
#